data_AF-A0A812JRS3-F1
#
_entry.id   AF-A0A812JRS3-F1
#
_cell.length_a   1.000
_cell.length_b   1.000
_cell.length_c   1.000
_cell.angle_alpha   90.00
_cell.angle_beta   90.00
_cell.angle_gamma   90.00
#
_symmetry.space_group_name_H-M   'P 1'
#
loop_
_entity.id
_entity.type
_entity.pdbx_description
1 polymer ?
#
loop_
_entity_poly.entity_id
_entity_poly.type
_entity_poly.pdbx_seq_one_letter_code
_entity_poly.pdbx_strand_id
1 'polypeptide(L)'
;MDDAMSLAASSDQDCESDDGLAVSPTGGSVHSGSDDAMSLASSCETHTVSLQSSSLGVDGECQPPDRRASFRMHSRESEPGKPLDEGVLQRSMRWACVLVEALQEKFSHAELRSSLWCSSRQVTTHCSGLGAAEVALELLKAASEIYAQDLSLKLTMSASCDSSSACRKILLLRDASSHVFGDIFTSFPGWPGKSGTRTPAQNLAMLEALYQGDLGSHCDRHLQPCCHFKADGDLTGSPCQPWSQRGLRRGLCDDRSAVTMAWMVRVRKERRKWVIHENTPGFDTKLLDTYLGEDYDMYHIVLSPKDLGESTRRSRVYSVGYLRCDVQVKVNPEASFG
;
A
#
# COMPACT_ATOMS: atom_id res chain seq x y z
N MET A 1 53.93 41.89 -20.49
CA MET A 1 53.48 42.29 -19.14
C MET A 1 52.60 41.17 -18.63
N ASP A 2 53.11 39.94 -18.44
CA ASP A 2 54.24 39.50 -17.56
C ASP A 2 53.70 39.43 -16.11
N ASP A 3 53.78 38.34 -15.33
CA ASP A 3 54.32 36.97 -15.46
C ASP A 3 53.36 35.99 -14.71
N ALA A 4 53.21 34.67 -14.94
CA ALA A 4 54.11 33.55 -15.30
C ALA A 4 54.93 32.96 -14.13
N MET A 5 54.51 31.78 -13.62
CA MET A 5 55.27 30.70 -12.92
C MET A 5 54.25 29.68 -12.34
N SER A 6 54.19 28.37 -12.62
CA SER A 6 55.03 27.31 -13.23
C SER A 6 55.85 26.42 -12.28
N LEU A 7 55.91 25.11 -12.64
CA LEU A 7 56.59 23.92 -12.06
C LEU A 7 55.97 23.34 -10.76
N ALA A 8 56.02 22.03 -10.41
CA ALA A 8 56.32 20.73 -11.07
C ALA A 8 55.71 19.60 -10.17
N ALA A 9 55.12 18.47 -10.61
CA ALA A 9 55.57 17.28 -11.39
C ALA A 9 56.39 16.21 -10.61
N SER A 10 55.84 14.98 -10.46
CA SER A 10 56.49 13.66 -10.23
C SER A 10 55.40 12.61 -9.86
N SER A 11 55.07 11.57 -10.65
CA SER A 11 55.78 10.28 -10.84
C SER A 11 55.86 9.42 -9.56
N ASP A 12 55.66 8.09 -9.49
CA ASP A 12 55.21 7.00 -10.39
C ASP A 12 54.74 5.83 -9.48
N GLN A 13 54.01 4.83 -10.00
CA GLN A 13 54.43 3.40 -9.98
C GLN A 13 53.30 2.40 -10.27
N ASP A 14 53.54 1.56 -11.27
CA ASP A 14 52.75 0.40 -11.64
C ASP A 14 53.04 -0.82 -10.75
N CYS A 15 52.06 -1.72 -10.64
CA CYS A 15 52.21 -3.09 -10.15
C CYS A 15 51.26 -4.03 -10.93
N GLU A 16 51.72 -4.56 -12.07
CA GLU A 16 51.08 -5.69 -12.76
C GLU A 16 51.56 -7.06 -12.20
N SER A 17 51.02 -8.14 -12.76
CA SER A 17 51.39 -9.58 -12.62
C SER A 17 50.90 -10.33 -11.37
N ASP A 18 50.53 -11.61 -11.42
CA ASP A 18 49.96 -12.47 -12.50
C ASP A 18 49.40 -13.76 -11.82
N ASP A 19 49.18 -14.83 -12.59
CA ASP A 19 49.00 -16.24 -12.20
C ASP A 19 47.60 -16.66 -11.69
N GLY A 20 46.76 -17.05 -12.66
CA GLY A 20 45.72 -18.04 -12.42
C GLY A 20 46.26 -19.48 -12.59
N LEU A 21 45.63 -20.45 -11.92
CA LEU A 21 45.81 -21.88 -12.24
C LEU A 21 44.50 -22.64 -12.03
N ALA A 22 44.03 -23.30 -13.08
CA ALA A 22 42.88 -24.19 -13.06
C ALA A 22 43.33 -25.65 -13.06
N VAL A 23 42.81 -26.48 -12.15
CA VAL A 23 42.95 -27.94 -12.22
C VAL A 23 41.65 -28.65 -11.84
N SER A 24 41.29 -29.62 -12.66
CA SER A 24 40.37 -30.73 -12.43
C SER A 24 40.89 -31.88 -13.33
N PRO A 25 40.43 -33.16 -13.27
CA PRO A 25 39.28 -33.71 -12.53
C PRO A 25 39.60 -35.05 -11.81
N THR A 26 38.60 -35.95 -11.71
CA THR A 26 38.56 -37.31 -11.09
C THR A 26 38.30 -37.32 -9.58
N GLY A 27 37.49 -38.20 -8.99
CA GLY A 27 36.58 -39.25 -9.53
C GLY A 27 36.43 -40.39 -8.51
N GLY A 28 35.22 -40.73 -8.03
CA GLY A 28 35.10 -41.81 -7.02
C GLY A 28 33.74 -41.98 -6.31
N SER A 29 33.04 -43.03 -6.71
CA SER A 29 31.80 -43.64 -6.19
C SER A 29 31.77 -44.06 -4.69
N VAL A 30 30.63 -43.77 -4.02
CA VAL A 30 29.88 -44.59 -3.01
C VAL A 30 30.54 -45.01 -1.68
N HIS A 31 30.03 -44.50 -0.55
CA HIS A 31 29.32 -45.31 0.48
C HIS A 31 28.65 -44.49 1.60
N SER A 32 27.46 -44.98 1.96
CA SER A 32 26.64 -44.94 3.18
C SER A 32 27.27 -44.70 4.58
N GLY A 33 26.50 -44.02 5.45
CA GLY A 33 26.68 -43.84 6.90
C GLY A 33 26.21 -42.44 7.31
N SER A 34 25.02 -42.25 7.87
CA SER A 34 24.63 -42.38 9.30
C SER A 34 25.16 -41.26 10.19
N ASP A 35 24.22 -40.45 10.69
CA ASP A 35 24.22 -39.65 11.93
C ASP A 35 25.45 -38.80 12.30
N ASP A 36 25.31 -37.47 12.18
CA ASP A 36 25.70 -36.52 13.25
C ASP A 36 25.20 -35.09 12.91
N ALA A 37 24.00 -34.74 13.40
CA ALA A 37 23.44 -33.40 13.25
C ALA A 37 23.84 -32.50 14.43
N MET A 38 25.06 -31.94 14.37
CA MET A 38 25.49 -30.95 15.37
C MET A 38 24.72 -29.63 15.26
N SER A 39 24.11 -29.27 16.40
CA SER A 39 23.75 -27.92 16.85
C SER A 39 24.40 -26.74 16.10
N LEU A 40 23.58 -25.94 15.41
CA LEU A 40 23.80 -24.51 15.26
C LEU A 40 22.56 -23.74 15.73
N ALA A 41 22.54 -23.42 17.03
CA ALA A 41 21.59 -22.48 17.59
C ALA A 41 21.93 -21.06 17.11
N SER A 42 21.17 -20.55 16.14
CA SER A 42 21.18 -19.12 15.82
C SER A 42 20.28 -18.38 16.81
N SER A 43 20.91 -17.76 17.81
CA SER A 43 20.25 -16.92 18.80
C SER A 43 19.77 -15.61 18.15
N CYS A 44 18.54 -15.60 17.66
CA CYS A 44 17.83 -14.37 17.30
C CYS A 44 17.24 -13.78 18.58
N GLU A 45 17.76 -12.63 19.03
CA GLU A 45 17.30 -11.97 20.25
C GLU A 45 15.86 -11.49 20.11
N THR A 46 14.93 -12.14 20.81
CA THR A 46 13.54 -11.69 20.89
C THR A 46 13.44 -10.46 21.78
N HIS A 47 13.62 -9.27 21.20
CA HIS A 47 13.32 -8.01 21.85
C HIS A 47 11.82 -7.93 22.17
N THR A 48 11.47 -8.29 23.41
CA THR A 48 10.14 -8.10 23.98
C THR A 48 9.91 -6.62 24.21
N VAL A 49 9.42 -5.91 23.18
CA VAL A 49 9.08 -4.49 23.31
C VAL A 49 7.88 -4.36 24.26
N SER A 50 8.14 -3.83 25.44
CA SER A 50 7.09 -3.46 26.38
C SER A 50 6.35 -2.24 25.83
N LEU A 51 5.11 -2.44 25.38
CA LEU A 51 4.21 -1.35 25.02
C LEU A 51 3.95 -0.50 26.26
N GLN A 52 4.64 0.62 26.39
CA GLN A 52 4.22 1.67 27.31
C GLN A 52 2.89 2.20 26.81
N SER A 53 1.86 2.11 27.65
CA SER A 53 0.51 2.56 27.32
C SER A 53 0.46 4.09 27.30
N SER A 54 0.88 4.69 26.18
CA SER A 54 0.46 6.04 25.81
C SER A 54 -1.05 6.02 25.67
N SER A 55 -1.73 6.73 26.57
CA SER A 55 -3.19 6.74 26.64
C SER A 55 -3.78 7.27 25.33
N LEU A 56 -4.36 6.39 24.53
CA LEU A 56 -5.33 6.76 23.50
C LEU A 56 -6.38 7.65 24.17
N GLY A 57 -6.41 8.95 23.85
CA GLY A 57 -7.32 9.94 24.41
C GLY A 57 -8.76 9.76 23.93
N VAL A 58 -9.32 8.59 24.20
CA VAL A 58 -10.57 8.06 23.62
C VAL A 58 -11.41 7.40 24.73
N ASP A 59 -11.38 7.97 25.95
CA ASP A 59 -12.19 7.56 27.10
C ASP A 59 -13.66 8.02 26.98
N GLY A 60 -14.27 7.75 25.83
CA GLY A 60 -15.69 7.96 25.58
C GLY A 60 -16.43 6.63 25.60
N GLU A 61 -17.24 6.39 26.64
CA GLU A 61 -18.13 5.22 26.69
C GLU A 61 -19.12 5.24 25.51
N CYS A 62 -18.97 4.30 24.56
CA CYS A 62 -19.87 4.16 23.41
C CYS A 62 -21.28 3.70 23.84
N GLN A 63 -22.17 4.61 24.27
CA GLN A 63 -23.58 4.26 24.48
C GLN A 63 -24.32 4.02 23.15
N PRO A 64 -25.13 2.95 23.01
CA PRO A 64 -25.91 2.67 21.81
C PRO A 64 -27.24 3.45 21.79
N PRO A 65 -27.52 4.27 20.76
CA PRO A 65 -28.82 4.94 20.63
C PRO A 65 -29.92 4.00 20.10
N ASP A 66 -31.16 4.34 20.43
CA ASP A 66 -32.37 3.55 20.16
C ASP A 66 -32.73 3.45 18.65
N ARG A 67 -33.42 2.36 18.28
CA ARG A 67 -33.75 2.01 16.90
C ARG A 67 -35.07 2.64 16.45
N ARG A 68 -35.03 3.49 15.40
CA ARG A 68 -35.96 3.47 14.26
C ARG A 68 -35.61 4.50 13.18
N ALA A 69 -35.12 4.02 12.04
CA ALA A 69 -35.20 4.73 10.76
C ALA A 69 -35.29 3.71 9.63
N SER A 70 -36.49 3.52 9.07
CA SER A 70 -36.72 2.62 7.94
C SER A 70 -36.23 3.27 6.64
N PHE A 71 -35.14 2.76 6.08
CA PHE A 71 -34.56 3.28 4.84
C PHE A 71 -35.34 2.77 3.63
N ARG A 72 -36.11 3.64 2.96
CA ARG A 72 -36.73 3.32 1.65
C ARG A 72 -35.73 3.54 0.53
N MET A 73 -35.30 2.46 -0.10
CA MET A 73 -34.45 2.49 -1.28
C MET A 73 -35.32 2.76 -2.53
N HIS A 74 -35.30 3.99 -3.04
CA HIS A 74 -35.89 4.28 -4.35
C HIS A 74 -34.89 3.93 -5.45
N SER A 75 -35.08 2.74 -6.05
CA SER A 75 -34.45 2.38 -7.31
C SER A 75 -35.02 3.24 -8.44
N ARG A 76 -34.26 4.22 -8.92
CA ARG A 76 -34.46 4.75 -10.27
C ARG A 76 -33.69 3.85 -11.23
N GLU A 77 -34.43 3.15 -12.08
CA GLU A 77 -33.85 2.49 -13.24
C GLU A 77 -33.24 3.58 -14.14
N SER A 78 -31.94 3.47 -14.42
CA SER A 78 -31.24 4.37 -15.33
C SER A 78 -31.38 3.85 -16.76
N GLU A 79 -31.82 4.71 -17.68
CA GLU A 79 -31.86 4.39 -19.11
C GLU A 79 -30.47 3.93 -19.63
N PRO A 80 -30.44 3.08 -20.67
CA PRO A 80 -29.19 2.60 -21.27
C PRO A 80 -28.31 3.79 -21.68
N GLY A 81 -27.08 3.79 -21.16
CA GLY A 81 -26.17 4.93 -21.27
C GLY A 81 -25.83 5.28 -22.72
N LYS A 82 -25.89 6.57 -23.04
CA LYS A 82 -25.29 7.11 -24.27
C LYS A 82 -23.80 6.73 -24.31
N PRO A 83 -23.22 6.48 -25.52
CA PRO A 83 -21.78 6.32 -25.65
C PRO A 83 -21.04 7.48 -24.98
N LEU A 84 -19.97 7.16 -24.24
CA LEU A 84 -19.10 8.17 -23.67
C LEU A 84 -18.45 8.96 -24.81
N ASP A 85 -18.44 10.29 -24.71
CA ASP A 85 -17.69 11.15 -25.63
C ASP A 85 -16.21 10.76 -25.58
N GLU A 86 -15.66 10.36 -26.71
CA GLU A 86 -14.26 9.95 -26.86
C GLU A 86 -13.31 11.07 -26.43
N GLY A 87 -13.68 12.33 -26.66
CA GLY A 87 -12.95 13.49 -26.17
C GLY A 87 -12.99 13.64 -24.65
N VAL A 88 -14.08 13.24 -23.97
CA VAL A 88 -14.13 13.17 -22.51
C VAL A 88 -13.22 12.05 -22.01
N LEU A 89 -13.32 10.85 -22.61
CA LEU A 89 -12.49 9.71 -22.22
C LEU A 89 -11.00 10.04 -22.34
N GLN A 90 -10.58 10.62 -23.47
CA GLN A 90 -9.18 11.00 -23.71
C GLN A 90 -8.69 12.06 -22.70
N ARG A 91 -9.52 13.03 -22.31
CA ARG A 91 -9.19 14.01 -21.26
C ARG A 91 -9.07 13.35 -19.90
N SER A 92 -10.04 12.54 -19.48
CA SER A 92 -10.05 11.89 -18.16
C SER A 92 -9.00 10.77 -18.01
N MET A 93 -8.29 10.38 -19.08
CA MET A 93 -7.14 9.48 -19.02
C MET A 93 -5.78 10.18 -19.17
N ARG A 94 -5.74 11.45 -19.62
CA ARG A 94 -4.48 12.19 -19.87
C ARG A 94 -3.70 12.55 -18.59
N TRP A 95 -4.35 12.57 -17.43
CA TRP A 95 -3.72 12.93 -16.15
C TRP A 95 -2.45 12.10 -15.85
N ALA A 96 -2.42 10.83 -16.25
CA ALA A 96 -1.28 9.95 -16.04
C ALA A 96 -0.03 10.42 -16.82
N CYS A 97 -0.21 10.86 -18.07
CA CYS A 97 0.87 11.43 -18.88
C CYS A 97 1.38 12.74 -18.28
N VAL A 98 0.46 13.65 -17.92
CA VAL A 98 0.78 14.95 -17.31
C VAL A 98 1.53 14.78 -15.98
N LEU A 99 1.18 13.76 -15.19
CA LEU A 99 1.92 13.44 -13.96
C LEU A 99 3.34 12.94 -14.25
N VAL A 100 3.53 12.08 -15.26
CA VAL A 100 4.87 11.61 -15.66
C VAL A 100 5.73 12.77 -16.16
N GLU A 101 5.19 13.63 -17.03
CA GLU A 101 5.85 14.85 -17.52
C GLU A 101 6.26 15.76 -16.34
N ALA A 102 5.33 16.07 -15.44
CA ALA A 102 5.59 16.93 -14.27
C ALA A 102 6.61 16.33 -13.28
N LEU A 103 6.70 15.00 -13.17
CA LEU A 103 7.74 14.33 -12.38
C LEU A 103 9.12 14.47 -13.03
N GLN A 104 9.22 14.37 -14.35
CA GLN A 104 10.47 14.58 -15.11
C GLN A 104 10.94 16.04 -15.09
N GLU A 105 10.02 17.01 -15.01
CA GLU A 105 10.36 18.42 -14.83
C GLU A 105 10.83 18.74 -13.40
N LYS A 106 10.25 18.08 -12.38
CA LYS A 106 10.49 18.40 -10.96
C LYS A 106 11.71 17.69 -10.36
N PHE A 107 12.08 16.51 -10.86
CA PHE A 107 13.12 15.66 -10.27
C PHE A 107 14.19 15.29 -11.28
N SER A 108 15.44 15.17 -10.81
CA SER A 108 16.52 14.69 -11.68
C SER A 108 16.32 13.22 -12.06
N HIS A 109 16.89 12.83 -13.20
CA HIS A 109 16.81 11.46 -13.71
C HIS A 109 17.32 10.41 -12.70
N ALA A 110 18.38 10.74 -11.95
CA ALA A 110 18.95 9.88 -10.92
C ALA A 110 18.02 9.72 -9.71
N GLU A 111 17.30 10.77 -9.31
CA GLU A 111 16.29 10.69 -8.24
C GLU A 111 15.10 9.83 -8.67
N LEU A 112 14.60 10.00 -9.90
CA LEU A 112 13.51 9.18 -10.42
C LEU A 112 13.93 7.70 -10.52
N ARG A 113 15.13 7.40 -11.04
CA ARG A 113 15.70 6.04 -11.09
C ARG A 113 15.81 5.36 -9.72
N SER A 114 16.23 6.11 -8.70
CA SER A 114 16.42 5.59 -7.33
C SER A 114 15.13 5.58 -6.49
N SER A 115 14.06 6.22 -6.96
CA SER A 115 12.78 6.25 -6.27
C SER A 115 12.07 4.88 -6.25
N LEU A 116 10.98 4.82 -5.48
CA LEU A 116 10.06 3.69 -5.46
C LEU A 116 9.37 3.44 -6.82
N TRP A 117 9.34 4.42 -7.72
CA TRP A 117 8.70 4.38 -9.04
C TRP A 117 9.41 3.39 -10.00
N CYS A 118 10.74 3.50 -10.10
CA CYS A 118 11.55 2.71 -11.04
C CYS A 118 12.12 1.41 -10.46
N SER A 119 11.89 1.18 -9.16
CA SER A 119 12.12 -0.09 -8.48
C SER A 119 11.04 -1.11 -8.87
N SER A 120 11.40 -2.39 -9.08
CA SER A 120 10.39 -3.45 -9.12
C SER A 120 9.74 -3.59 -7.75
N ARG A 121 8.43 -3.38 -7.66
CA ARG A 121 7.65 -3.36 -6.42
C ARG A 121 6.32 -4.06 -6.62
N GLN A 122 5.93 -4.82 -5.60
CA GLN A 122 4.62 -5.47 -5.56
C GLN A 122 3.64 -4.59 -4.78
N VAL A 123 2.42 -4.44 -5.26
CA VAL A 123 1.37 -3.59 -4.67
C VAL A 123 0.14 -4.44 -4.35
N THR A 124 -0.49 -4.16 -3.21
CA THR A 124 -1.80 -4.73 -2.82
C THR A 124 -2.88 -3.66 -2.74
N THR A 125 -4.14 -4.05 -2.98
CA THR A 125 -5.31 -3.19 -2.71
C THR A 125 -6.27 -3.88 -1.73
N HIS A 126 -6.87 -3.10 -0.84
CA HIS A 126 -7.90 -3.56 0.10
C HIS A 126 -9.14 -2.67 0.00
N CYS A 127 -10.33 -3.27 0.11
CA CYS A 127 -11.59 -2.60 -0.24
C CYS A 127 -11.54 -2.05 -1.68
N SER A 128 -10.98 -2.85 -2.60
CA SER A 128 -10.65 -2.46 -3.97
C SER A 128 -11.87 -2.04 -4.80
N GLY A 129 -13.07 -2.49 -4.41
CA GLY A 129 -14.33 -2.15 -5.07
C GLY A 129 -14.31 -2.55 -6.54
N LEU A 130 -14.58 -1.58 -7.42
CA LEU A 130 -14.60 -1.78 -8.87
C LEU A 130 -13.19 -1.82 -9.52
N GLY A 131 -12.13 -1.79 -8.72
CA GLY A 131 -10.74 -1.80 -9.19
C GLY A 131 -10.19 -0.43 -9.59
N ALA A 132 -10.60 0.64 -8.91
CA ALA A 132 -10.23 2.01 -9.30
C ALA A 132 -8.74 2.33 -9.11
N ALA A 133 -8.12 1.74 -8.09
CA ALA A 133 -6.68 1.87 -7.82
C ALA A 133 -5.86 1.11 -8.88
N GLU A 134 -6.34 -0.07 -9.27
CA GLU A 134 -5.77 -0.93 -10.29
C GLU A 134 -5.81 -0.24 -11.67
N VAL A 135 -6.96 0.35 -12.06
CA VAL A 135 -7.05 1.20 -13.27
C VAL A 135 -6.03 2.34 -13.21
N ALA A 136 -5.91 3.04 -12.08
CA ALA A 136 -4.99 4.17 -11.95
C ALA A 136 -3.53 3.73 -12.12
N LEU A 137 -3.13 2.59 -11.54
CA LEU A 137 -1.78 2.04 -11.69
C LEU A 137 -1.50 1.56 -13.13
N GLU A 138 -2.45 0.90 -13.78
CA GLU A 138 -2.32 0.49 -15.19
C GLU A 138 -2.15 1.71 -16.12
N LEU A 139 -2.91 2.78 -15.91
CA LEU A 139 -2.77 4.04 -16.65
C LEU A 139 -1.42 4.71 -16.42
N LEU A 140 -0.94 4.75 -15.17
CA LEU A 140 0.39 5.31 -14.84
C LEU A 140 1.52 4.47 -15.44
N LYS A 141 1.36 3.15 -15.48
CA LYS A 141 2.33 2.26 -16.13
C LYS A 141 2.39 2.54 -17.63
N ALA A 142 1.26 2.53 -18.32
CA ALA A 142 1.19 2.83 -19.75
C ALA A 142 1.73 4.24 -20.08
N ALA A 143 1.40 5.25 -19.27
CA ALA A 143 1.96 6.59 -19.41
C ALA A 143 3.48 6.61 -19.21
N SER A 144 4.02 5.89 -18.21
CA SER A 144 5.47 5.82 -18.00
C SER A 144 6.21 5.14 -19.15
N GLU A 145 5.62 4.10 -19.76
CA GLU A 145 6.22 3.38 -20.89
C GLU A 145 6.28 4.26 -22.16
N ILE A 146 5.36 5.22 -22.32
CA ILE A 146 5.33 6.14 -23.47
C ILE A 146 6.21 7.38 -23.23
N TYR A 147 6.11 8.02 -22.05
CA TYR A 147 6.71 9.33 -21.80
C TYR A 147 8.03 9.28 -21.01
N ALA A 148 8.25 8.23 -20.20
CA ALA A 148 9.36 8.19 -19.26
C ALA A 148 10.66 7.56 -19.81
N GLN A 149 10.68 7.12 -21.07
CA GLN A 149 11.82 6.45 -21.75
C GLN A 149 12.41 5.27 -20.94
N ASP A 150 13.47 5.51 -20.18
CA ASP A 150 14.25 4.58 -19.36
C ASP A 150 13.82 4.57 -17.87
N LEU A 151 12.80 5.36 -17.51
CA LEU A 151 12.16 5.46 -16.19
C LEU A 151 10.81 4.72 -16.14
N SER A 152 10.75 3.48 -16.62
CA SER A 152 9.51 2.69 -16.58
C SER A 152 9.02 2.46 -15.14
N LEU A 153 7.71 2.60 -14.93
CA LEU A 153 7.04 2.26 -13.68
C LEU A 153 7.05 0.74 -13.52
N LYS A 154 7.67 0.24 -12.45
CA LYS A 154 7.76 -1.21 -12.17
C LYS A 154 6.91 -1.62 -10.97
N LEU A 155 5.76 -0.96 -10.80
CA LEU A 155 4.71 -1.40 -9.90
C LEU A 155 3.89 -2.50 -10.57
N THR A 156 3.74 -3.63 -9.88
CA THR A 156 2.89 -4.76 -10.31
C THR A 156 1.83 -5.02 -9.24
N MET A 157 0.59 -5.29 -9.67
CA MET A 157 -0.48 -5.69 -8.76
C MET A 157 -0.28 -7.15 -8.34
N SER A 158 0.07 -7.37 -7.08
CA SER A 158 0.21 -8.71 -6.51
C SER A 158 -1.13 -9.28 -6.06
N ALA A 159 -2.00 -8.46 -5.43
CA ALA A 159 -3.34 -8.89 -5.05
C ALA A 159 -4.34 -7.73 -4.85
N SER A 160 -5.62 -8.04 -5.00
CA SER A 160 -6.75 -7.19 -4.64
C SER A 160 -7.65 -7.91 -3.63
N CYS A 161 -8.20 -7.21 -2.64
CA CYS A 161 -9.06 -7.76 -1.59
C CYS A 161 -10.38 -6.98 -1.49
N ASP A 162 -11.51 -7.68 -1.64
CA ASP A 162 -12.84 -7.09 -1.44
C ASP A 162 -13.88 -8.10 -0.94
N SER A 163 -14.59 -7.74 0.14
CA SER A 163 -15.66 -8.58 0.72
C SER A 163 -16.85 -8.83 -0.24
N SER A 164 -17.11 -7.93 -1.18
CA SER A 164 -18.21 -8.03 -2.16
C SER A 164 -17.87 -8.97 -3.31
N SER A 165 -18.63 -10.06 -3.43
CA SER A 165 -18.48 -11.02 -4.54
C SER A 165 -18.74 -10.39 -5.92
N ALA A 166 -19.52 -9.31 -6.00
CA ALA A 166 -19.71 -8.55 -7.23
C ALA A 166 -18.46 -7.74 -7.61
N CYS A 167 -17.77 -7.16 -6.62
CA CYS A 167 -16.50 -6.47 -6.81
C CYS A 167 -15.39 -7.46 -7.23
N ARG A 168 -15.27 -8.60 -6.53
CA ARG A 168 -14.31 -9.65 -6.91
C ARG A 168 -14.51 -10.20 -8.31
N LYS A 169 -15.76 -10.38 -8.77
CA LYS A 169 -16.04 -10.74 -10.17
C LYS A 169 -15.49 -9.73 -11.18
N ILE A 170 -15.50 -8.44 -10.86
CA ILE A 170 -14.92 -7.39 -11.71
C ILE A 170 -13.39 -7.41 -11.64
N LEU A 171 -12.82 -7.59 -10.45
CA LEU A 171 -11.36 -7.74 -10.25
C LEU A 171 -10.80 -8.95 -11.00
N LEU A 172 -11.52 -10.07 -11.06
CA LEU A 172 -11.14 -11.27 -11.81
C LEU A 172 -11.04 -11.05 -13.33
N LEU A 173 -11.77 -10.05 -13.88
CA LEU A 173 -11.67 -9.65 -15.30
C LEU A 173 -10.44 -8.78 -15.60
N ARG A 174 -9.72 -8.32 -14.57
CA ARG A 174 -8.43 -7.61 -14.70
C ARG A 174 -7.27 -8.61 -14.75
N ASP A 175 -6.05 -8.06 -14.83
CA ASP A 175 -4.75 -8.74 -14.89
C ASP A 175 -4.76 -10.15 -14.26
N ALA A 176 -4.62 -11.14 -15.14
CA ALA A 176 -4.66 -12.56 -14.80
C ALA A 176 -3.52 -13.03 -13.88
N SER A 177 -2.47 -12.23 -13.69
CA SER A 177 -1.36 -12.54 -12.77
C SER A 177 -1.63 -12.15 -11.32
N SER A 178 -2.60 -11.27 -11.05
CA SER A 178 -2.91 -10.76 -9.71
C SER A 178 -3.83 -11.71 -8.92
N HIS A 179 -3.59 -11.89 -7.62
CA HIS A 179 -4.49 -12.63 -6.74
C HIS A 179 -5.76 -11.82 -6.42
N VAL A 180 -6.88 -12.50 -6.20
CA VAL A 180 -8.14 -11.86 -5.77
C VAL A 180 -8.64 -12.55 -4.51
N PHE A 181 -8.71 -11.81 -3.40
CA PHE A 181 -9.07 -12.31 -2.07
C PHE A 181 -10.42 -11.75 -1.59
N GLY A 182 -11.04 -12.50 -0.67
CA GLY A 182 -12.34 -12.21 -0.07
C GLY A 182 -12.32 -11.11 1.00
N ASP A 183 -12.91 -11.42 2.16
CA ASP A 183 -12.95 -10.54 3.32
C ASP A 183 -11.56 -10.39 3.94
N ILE A 184 -11.15 -9.16 4.29
CA ILE A 184 -9.87 -8.88 4.96
C ILE A 184 -9.72 -9.63 6.29
N PHE A 185 -10.84 -9.99 6.94
CA PHE A 185 -10.82 -10.74 8.19
C PHE A 185 -10.39 -12.21 8.05
N THR A 186 -10.16 -12.74 6.82
CA THR A 186 -9.57 -14.10 6.67
C THR A 186 -8.17 -14.21 7.26
N SER A 187 -7.40 -13.11 7.28
CA SER A 187 -6.06 -13.03 7.89
C SER A 187 -6.09 -12.86 9.42
N PHE A 188 -7.29 -12.88 10.03
CA PHE A 188 -7.58 -12.65 11.44
C PHE A 188 -8.51 -13.75 12.03
N PRO A 189 -8.14 -15.04 11.96
CA PRO A 189 -8.99 -16.13 12.42
C PRO A 189 -9.39 -15.95 13.90
N GLY A 190 -10.68 -16.08 14.18
CA GLY A 190 -11.25 -15.82 15.51
C GLY A 190 -11.79 -14.39 15.70
N TRP A 191 -11.66 -13.50 14.72
CA TRP A 191 -12.34 -12.21 14.75
C TRP A 191 -13.87 -12.41 14.70
N PRO A 192 -14.66 -11.90 15.67
CA PRO A 192 -16.10 -12.19 15.77
C PRO A 192 -16.98 -11.36 14.82
N GLY A 193 -16.39 -10.67 13.83
CA GLY A 193 -17.10 -9.87 12.82
C GLY A 193 -17.74 -8.56 13.31
N LYS A 194 -17.76 -8.30 14.62
CA LYS A 194 -18.34 -7.11 15.26
C LYS A 194 -17.49 -6.65 16.44
N SER A 195 -17.49 -5.35 16.71
CA SER A 195 -16.82 -4.72 17.86
C SER A 195 -17.47 -5.09 19.19
N GLY A 196 -18.80 -5.21 19.21
CA GLY A 196 -19.55 -5.47 20.46
C GLY A 196 -19.42 -4.30 21.43
N THR A 197 -18.97 -4.58 22.66
CA THR A 197 -18.70 -3.58 23.70
C THR A 197 -17.24 -3.15 23.78
N ARG A 198 -16.36 -3.66 22.90
CA ARG A 198 -14.92 -3.34 22.95
C ARG A 198 -14.63 -1.90 22.54
N THR A 199 -13.65 -1.31 23.20
CA THR A 199 -13.08 -0.01 22.80
C THR A 199 -12.26 -0.15 21.51
N PRO A 200 -11.97 0.96 20.80
CA PRO A 200 -11.11 0.94 19.60
C PRO A 200 -9.71 0.35 19.88
N ALA A 201 -9.15 0.66 21.06
CA ALA A 201 -7.88 0.10 21.53
C ALA A 201 -7.94 -1.42 21.70
N GLN A 202 -9.01 -1.93 22.33
CA GLN A 202 -9.21 -3.37 22.52
C GLN A 202 -9.44 -4.12 21.20
N ASN A 203 -10.11 -3.50 20.24
CA ASN A 203 -10.24 -4.05 18.89
C ASN A 203 -8.88 -4.14 18.17
N LEU A 204 -8.06 -3.09 18.24
CA LEU A 204 -6.71 -3.10 17.66
C LEU A 204 -5.82 -4.17 18.31
N ALA A 205 -5.73 -4.20 19.63
CA ALA A 205 -4.94 -5.20 20.35
C ALA A 205 -5.40 -6.65 20.05
N MET A 206 -6.72 -6.87 19.90
CA MET A 206 -7.25 -8.17 19.49
C MET A 206 -6.86 -8.50 18.05
N LEU A 207 -7.01 -7.57 17.10
CA LEU A 207 -6.62 -7.78 15.70
C LEU A 207 -5.10 -8.03 15.56
N GLU A 208 -4.27 -7.34 16.34
CA GLU A 208 -2.82 -7.61 16.40
C GLU A 208 -2.50 -9.02 16.89
N ALA A 209 -3.20 -9.51 17.91
CA ALA A 209 -3.00 -10.86 18.45
C ALA A 209 -3.56 -11.97 17.54
N LEU A 210 -4.56 -11.65 16.71
CA LEU A 210 -5.17 -12.59 15.76
C LEU A 210 -4.52 -12.59 14.37
N TYR A 211 -3.67 -11.62 14.05
CA TYR A 211 -3.07 -11.50 12.73
C TYR A 211 -2.10 -12.66 12.44
N GLN A 212 -2.44 -13.51 11.47
CA GLN A 212 -1.61 -14.66 11.05
C GLN A 212 -0.94 -14.46 9.68
N GLY A 213 -1.09 -13.27 9.09
CA GLY A 213 -0.74 -13.05 7.69
C GLY A 213 -1.74 -13.69 6.73
N ASP A 214 -1.45 -13.59 5.43
CA ASP A 214 -2.30 -14.12 4.37
C ASP A 214 -2.02 -15.58 4.02
N LEU A 215 -1.23 -16.27 4.83
CA LEU A 215 -0.81 -17.65 4.58
C LEU A 215 -2.03 -18.58 4.52
N GLY A 216 -2.40 -18.99 3.30
CA GLY A 216 -3.53 -19.88 3.07
C GLY A 216 -4.89 -19.19 2.89
N SER A 217 -4.93 -17.87 2.70
CA SER A 217 -6.18 -17.20 2.30
C SER A 217 -6.67 -17.72 0.93
N HIS A 218 -7.98 -17.96 0.80
CA HIS A 218 -8.56 -18.47 -0.44
C HIS A 218 -8.53 -17.40 -1.54
N CYS A 219 -7.87 -17.70 -2.66
CA CYS A 219 -7.83 -16.85 -3.83
C CYS A 219 -8.94 -17.23 -4.81
N ASP A 220 -9.89 -16.34 -5.07
CA ASP A 220 -10.99 -16.53 -6.02
C ASP A 220 -10.47 -16.75 -7.47
N ARG A 221 -9.24 -16.32 -7.80
CA ARG A 221 -8.64 -16.56 -9.13
C ARG A 221 -8.12 -17.99 -9.29
N HIS A 222 -7.47 -18.52 -8.25
CA HIS A 222 -6.87 -19.85 -8.28
C HIS A 222 -7.76 -20.95 -7.69
N LEU A 223 -8.91 -20.56 -7.11
CA LEU A 223 -9.89 -21.44 -6.46
C LEU A 223 -9.30 -22.30 -5.33
N GLN A 224 -8.21 -21.82 -4.71
CA GLN A 224 -7.45 -22.55 -3.70
C GLN A 224 -6.77 -21.58 -2.70
N PRO A 225 -6.40 -22.05 -1.50
CA PRO A 225 -5.49 -21.34 -0.61
C PRO A 225 -4.21 -20.93 -1.34
N CYS A 226 -3.85 -19.65 -1.27
CA CYS A 226 -2.61 -19.14 -1.84
C CYS A 226 -1.66 -18.67 -0.74
N CYS A 227 -0.35 -18.79 -0.99
CA CYS A 227 0.63 -17.99 -0.29
C CYS A 227 0.67 -16.58 -0.91
N HIS A 228 0.82 -15.57 -0.08
CA HIS A 228 0.87 -14.17 -0.50
C HIS A 228 2.32 -13.73 -0.71
N PHE A 229 2.60 -13.05 -1.82
CA PHE A 229 3.91 -12.45 -2.04
C PHE A 229 4.05 -11.16 -1.24
N LYS A 230 5.24 -10.91 -0.65
CA LYS A 230 5.50 -9.67 0.10
C LYS A 230 5.34 -8.45 -0.82
N ALA A 231 4.26 -7.70 -0.63
CA ALA A 231 4.08 -6.40 -1.27
C ALA A 231 4.85 -5.28 -0.55
N ASP A 232 5.37 -4.34 -1.33
CA ASP A 232 6.04 -3.13 -0.87
C ASP A 232 5.03 -2.00 -0.60
N GLY A 233 3.87 -1.99 -1.26
CA GLY A 233 2.87 -0.93 -1.15
C GLY A 233 1.45 -1.44 -0.92
N ASP A 234 0.61 -0.64 -0.24
CA ASP A 234 -0.82 -0.94 -0.09
C ASP A 234 -1.73 0.27 -0.34
N LEU A 235 -2.87 0.04 -0.98
CA LEU A 235 -3.88 1.04 -1.34
C LEU A 235 -5.25 0.63 -0.79
N THR A 236 -5.95 1.52 -0.07
CA THR A 236 -7.31 1.21 0.40
C THR A 236 -8.27 2.39 0.34
N GLY A 237 -9.54 2.11 0.04
CA GLY A 237 -10.67 3.01 0.27
C GLY A 237 -11.61 2.40 1.30
N SER A 238 -11.24 2.47 2.59
CA SER A 238 -11.96 1.73 3.65
C SER A 238 -13.39 2.27 3.86
N PRO A 239 -14.33 1.45 4.39
CA PRO A 239 -15.74 1.82 4.49
C PRO A 239 -15.97 3.20 5.15
N CYS A 240 -16.43 4.18 4.35
CA CYS A 240 -16.61 5.57 4.81
C CYS A 240 -17.92 5.84 5.57
N GLN A 241 -18.84 4.87 5.61
CA GLN A 241 -20.15 5.00 6.26
C GLN A 241 -20.12 5.33 7.78
N PRO A 242 -19.11 4.92 8.58
CA PRO A 242 -18.96 5.37 9.97
C PRO A 242 -18.67 6.87 10.12
N TRP A 243 -18.15 7.52 9.07
CA TRP A 243 -17.58 8.87 9.10
C TRP A 243 -18.42 9.88 8.30
N SER A 244 -19.07 9.41 7.24
CA SER A 244 -19.86 10.20 6.31
C SER A 244 -21.07 10.88 6.98
N GLN A 245 -21.34 12.13 6.60
CA GLN A 245 -22.56 12.87 6.96
C GLN A 245 -23.87 12.19 6.53
N ARG A 246 -23.81 11.26 5.56
CA ARG A 246 -24.96 10.46 5.11
C ARG A 246 -25.15 9.16 5.92
N GLY A 247 -24.23 8.85 6.83
CA GLY A 247 -24.31 7.72 7.75
C GLY A 247 -24.66 8.16 9.17
N LEU A 248 -24.67 7.21 10.10
CA LEU A 248 -24.96 7.45 11.52
C LEU A 248 -23.80 8.12 12.29
N ARG A 249 -22.70 8.47 11.61
CA ARG A 249 -21.47 9.10 12.17
C ARG A 249 -20.95 8.44 13.46
N ARG A 250 -21.05 7.11 13.56
CA ARG A 250 -20.64 6.34 14.75
C ARG A 250 -19.13 6.19 14.90
N GLY A 251 -18.34 6.62 13.91
CA GLY A 251 -16.88 6.62 13.95
C GLY A 251 -16.31 5.28 14.36
N LEU A 252 -15.43 5.28 15.37
CA LEU A 252 -14.81 4.05 15.88
C LEU A 252 -15.79 3.09 16.58
N CYS A 253 -16.97 3.54 17.01
CA CYS A 253 -18.03 2.69 17.58
C CYS A 253 -18.89 1.97 16.50
N ASP A 254 -18.57 2.10 15.20
CA ASP A 254 -19.22 1.35 14.11
C ASP A 254 -18.46 0.04 13.84
N ASP A 255 -19.16 -1.09 13.70
CA ASP A 255 -18.55 -2.39 13.39
C ASP A 255 -17.68 -2.35 12.12
N ARG A 256 -18.03 -1.50 11.13
CA ARG A 256 -17.27 -1.37 9.87
C ARG A 256 -15.92 -0.67 10.05
N SER A 257 -15.71 0.07 11.13
CA SER A 257 -14.41 0.69 11.43
C SER A 257 -13.32 -0.34 11.74
N ALA A 258 -13.72 -1.56 12.15
CA ALA A 258 -12.80 -2.69 12.31
C ALA A 258 -12.09 -3.09 10.99
N VAL A 259 -12.67 -2.81 9.83
CA VAL A 259 -12.01 -3.03 8.52
C VAL A 259 -10.79 -2.11 8.37
N THR A 260 -10.89 -0.86 8.82
CA THR A 260 -9.75 0.08 8.83
C THR A 260 -8.70 -0.35 9.84
N MET A 261 -9.12 -0.85 11.01
CA MET A 261 -8.21 -1.39 12.03
C MET A 261 -7.46 -2.63 11.54
N ALA A 262 -8.14 -3.58 10.89
CA ALA A 262 -7.52 -4.77 10.31
C ALA A 262 -6.50 -4.39 9.23
N TRP A 263 -6.84 -3.44 8.35
CA TRP A 263 -5.91 -2.90 7.37
C TRP A 263 -4.67 -2.25 8.01
N MET A 264 -4.85 -1.41 9.04
CA MET A 264 -3.72 -0.79 9.75
C MET A 264 -2.81 -1.83 10.43
N VAL A 265 -3.40 -2.82 11.12
CA VAL A 265 -2.64 -3.92 11.74
C VAL A 265 -1.81 -4.63 10.67
N ARG A 266 -2.44 -5.00 9.56
CA ARG A 266 -1.79 -5.63 8.43
C ARG A 266 -0.61 -4.80 7.90
N VAL A 267 -0.84 -3.53 7.56
CA VAL A 267 0.20 -2.59 7.08
C VAL A 267 1.41 -2.55 8.02
N ARG A 268 1.16 -2.46 9.34
CA ARG A 268 2.20 -2.38 10.36
C ARG A 268 2.97 -3.70 10.50
N LYS A 269 2.28 -4.84 10.59
CA LYS A 269 2.90 -6.18 10.72
C LYS A 269 3.67 -6.60 9.47
N GLU A 270 3.20 -6.25 8.27
CA GLU A 270 3.89 -6.57 7.00
C GLU A 270 5.00 -5.57 6.63
N ARG A 271 5.08 -4.44 7.33
CA ARG A 271 6.02 -3.34 7.08
C ARG A 271 5.99 -2.90 5.61
N ARG A 272 4.80 -2.55 5.11
CA ARG A 272 4.63 -1.94 3.78
C ARG A 272 5.50 -0.68 3.72
N LYS A 273 6.27 -0.46 2.66
CA LYS A 273 7.16 0.69 2.52
C LYS A 273 6.40 1.99 2.33
N TRP A 274 5.24 1.91 1.69
CA TRP A 274 4.35 3.04 1.48
C TRP A 274 2.89 2.59 1.49
N VAL A 275 1.99 3.49 1.86
CA VAL A 275 0.54 3.25 1.87
C VAL A 275 -0.25 4.48 1.42
N ILE A 276 -1.41 4.27 0.83
CA ILE A 276 -2.42 5.32 0.62
C ILE A 276 -3.79 4.84 1.12
N HIS A 277 -4.40 5.61 2.01
CA HIS A 277 -5.75 5.42 2.52
C HIS A 277 -6.67 6.56 2.04
N GLU A 278 -7.72 6.24 1.28
CA GLU A 278 -8.79 7.15 0.88
C GLU A 278 -9.95 7.10 1.88
N ASN A 279 -10.49 8.27 2.20
CA ASN A 279 -11.77 8.36 2.88
C ASN A 279 -12.50 9.68 2.65
N THR A 280 -13.70 9.82 3.23
CA THR A 280 -14.39 11.13 3.27
C THR A 280 -13.66 12.12 4.21
N PRO A 281 -13.69 13.44 3.95
CA PRO A 281 -13.03 14.44 4.81
C PRO A 281 -13.50 14.52 6.27
N GLY A 282 -14.53 13.76 6.67
CA GLY A 282 -14.96 13.60 8.05
C GLY A 282 -14.39 12.36 8.75
N PHE A 283 -13.44 11.66 8.13
CA PHE A 283 -12.66 10.58 8.72
C PHE A 283 -11.66 11.13 9.74
N ASP A 284 -11.49 10.44 10.87
CA ASP A 284 -10.54 10.84 11.90
C ASP A 284 -9.13 10.35 11.56
N THR A 285 -8.34 11.21 10.90
CA THR A 285 -6.96 10.88 10.49
C THR A 285 -6.06 10.55 11.67
N LYS A 286 -6.36 11.07 12.87
CA LYS A 286 -5.61 10.78 14.11
C LYS A 286 -5.57 9.30 14.45
N LEU A 287 -6.53 8.51 13.98
CA LEU A 287 -6.49 7.05 14.09
C LEU A 287 -5.25 6.47 13.39
N LEU A 288 -4.95 6.96 12.18
CA LEU A 288 -3.77 6.56 11.41
C LEU A 288 -2.50 7.10 12.07
N ASP A 289 -2.48 8.39 12.44
CA ASP A 289 -1.34 9.02 13.12
C ASP A 289 -0.95 8.28 14.40
N THR A 290 -1.93 7.93 15.23
CA THR A 290 -1.65 7.31 16.53
C THR A 290 -1.17 5.87 16.39
N TYR A 291 -1.67 5.11 15.39
CA TYR A 291 -1.38 3.68 15.27
C TYR A 291 -0.23 3.36 14.30
N LEU A 292 -0.13 4.09 13.19
CA LEU A 292 0.94 3.93 12.19
C LEU A 292 2.07 4.95 12.37
N GLY A 293 1.81 6.13 12.93
CA GLY A 293 2.76 7.23 13.03
C GLY A 293 3.99 6.99 13.90
N GLU A 294 4.08 5.86 14.61
CA GLU A 294 5.30 5.39 15.27
C GLU A 294 6.32 4.81 14.26
N ASP A 295 5.85 4.12 13.22
CA ASP A 295 6.69 3.49 12.18
C ASP A 295 6.73 4.30 10.87
N TYR A 296 5.70 5.11 10.60
CA TYR A 296 5.47 5.79 9.32
C TYR A 296 5.45 7.32 9.45
N ASP A 297 6.04 8.01 8.46
CA ASP A 297 5.74 9.42 8.22
C ASP A 297 4.41 9.53 7.48
N MET A 298 3.42 10.13 8.15
CA MET A 298 2.04 10.28 7.68
C MET A 298 1.78 11.70 7.18
N TYR A 299 1.01 11.81 6.10
CA TYR A 299 0.63 13.06 5.43
C TYR A 299 -0.84 13.00 5.00
N HIS A 300 -1.61 14.07 5.17
CA HIS A 300 -3.06 14.07 4.94
C HIS A 300 -3.49 15.20 3.99
N ILE A 301 -3.93 14.82 2.80
CA ILE A 301 -4.25 15.76 1.72
C ILE A 301 -5.74 15.67 1.40
N VAL A 302 -6.46 16.79 1.42
CA VAL A 302 -7.87 16.84 0.99
C VAL A 302 -7.95 17.31 -0.46
N LEU A 303 -8.39 16.42 -1.35
CA LEU A 303 -8.54 16.69 -2.79
C LEU A 303 -9.99 16.43 -3.24
N SER A 304 -10.52 17.28 -4.11
CA SER A 304 -11.73 17.04 -4.90
C SER A 304 -11.34 16.91 -6.38
N PRO A 305 -12.05 16.10 -7.19
CA PRO A 305 -11.85 16.09 -8.65
C PRO A 305 -11.93 17.48 -9.29
N LYS A 306 -12.75 18.38 -8.72
CA LYS A 306 -12.80 19.81 -9.07
C LYS A 306 -11.45 20.55 -9.02
N ASP A 307 -10.59 20.17 -8.09
CA ASP A 307 -9.26 20.79 -7.94
C ASP A 307 -8.29 20.30 -9.03
N LEU A 308 -8.67 19.19 -9.70
CA LEU A 308 -8.05 18.62 -10.91
C LEU A 308 -8.82 18.98 -12.20
N GLY A 309 -9.73 19.97 -12.14
CA GLY A 309 -10.49 20.46 -13.30
C GLY A 309 -11.79 19.70 -13.63
N GLU A 310 -12.13 18.63 -12.92
CA GLU A 310 -13.36 17.88 -13.17
C GLU A 310 -14.62 18.59 -12.62
N SER A 311 -15.76 18.44 -13.29
CA SER A 311 -17.02 19.09 -12.84
C SER A 311 -17.56 18.57 -11.50
N THR A 312 -17.06 17.42 -11.03
CA THR A 312 -17.57 16.70 -9.85
C THR A 312 -17.02 17.26 -8.53
N ARG A 313 -17.93 17.72 -7.66
CA ARG A 313 -17.63 18.08 -6.27
C ARG A 313 -17.68 16.84 -5.39
N ARG A 314 -16.53 16.18 -5.19
CA ARG A 314 -16.39 14.97 -4.37
C ARG A 314 -15.05 14.99 -3.63
N SER A 315 -14.92 15.88 -2.65
CA SER A 315 -13.76 15.93 -1.77
C SER A 315 -13.51 14.61 -1.05
N ARG A 316 -12.24 14.28 -0.88
CA ARG A 316 -11.69 13.09 -0.22
C ARG A 316 -10.43 13.46 0.53
N VAL A 317 -10.22 12.82 1.67
CA VAL A 317 -8.91 12.83 2.33
C VAL A 317 -8.13 11.62 1.82
N TYR A 318 -6.89 11.86 1.44
CA TYR A 318 -5.88 10.87 1.08
C TYR A 318 -4.79 10.94 2.14
N SER A 319 -4.66 9.86 2.91
CA SER A 319 -3.64 9.72 3.93
C SER A 319 -2.51 8.87 3.35
N VAL A 320 -1.35 9.47 3.15
CA VAL A 320 -0.16 8.82 2.58
C VAL A 320 0.83 8.54 3.71
N GLY A 321 1.31 7.30 3.80
CA GLY A 321 2.29 6.88 4.79
C GLY A 321 3.56 6.35 4.14
N TYR A 322 4.73 6.67 4.69
CA TYR A 322 6.03 6.13 4.26
C TYR A 322 6.80 5.53 5.45
N LEU A 323 7.29 4.30 5.31
CA LEU A 323 7.99 3.58 6.37
C LEU A 323 9.39 4.17 6.61
N ARG A 324 9.62 4.77 7.78
CA ARG A 324 10.81 5.62 8.05
C ARG A 324 12.16 4.95 7.84
N CYS A 325 12.26 3.65 8.15
CA CYS A 325 13.52 2.91 8.02
C CYS A 325 13.86 2.50 6.59
N ASP A 326 12.87 2.52 5.68
CA ASP A 326 12.99 2.01 4.30
C ASP A 326 12.87 3.12 3.24
N VAL A 327 12.24 4.25 3.56
CA VAL A 327 11.88 5.30 2.59
C VAL A 327 12.21 6.69 3.10
N GLN A 328 13.04 7.42 2.36
CA GLN A 328 13.30 8.84 2.58
C GLN A 328 12.31 9.69 1.75
N VAL A 329 11.48 10.49 2.42
CA VAL A 329 10.62 11.48 1.76
C VAL A 329 11.46 12.69 1.34
N LYS A 330 11.55 12.97 0.03
CA LYS A 330 12.30 14.11 -0.53
C LYS A 330 11.53 15.42 -0.53
N VAL A 331 10.20 15.34 -0.71
CA VAL A 331 9.29 16.49 -0.80
C VAL A 331 8.06 16.15 0.03
N ASN A 332 7.67 17.03 0.95
CA ASN A 332 6.42 16.87 1.70
C ASN A 332 5.22 16.86 0.72
N PRO A 333 4.42 15.79 0.68
CA PRO A 333 3.23 15.70 -0.17
C PRO A 333 2.23 16.84 0.06
N GLU A 334 1.99 17.24 1.31
CA GLU A 334 1.04 18.30 1.69
C GLU A 334 1.46 19.66 1.11
N ALA A 335 2.76 19.96 1.16
CA ALA A 335 3.32 21.19 0.61
C ALA A 335 3.25 21.28 -0.93
N SER A 336 2.83 20.21 -1.62
CA SER A 336 2.59 20.22 -3.06
C SER A 336 1.14 20.58 -3.44
N PHE A 337 0.25 20.78 -2.46
CA PHE A 337 -1.18 21.13 -2.66
C PHE A 337 -1.64 22.33 -1.80
N GLY A 338 -0.70 23.08 -1.22
CA GLY A 338 -0.95 24.27 -0.38
C GLY A 338 -0.86 25.60 -1.12
#